data_AF-A0A2A7BHQ4-F1
#
_entry.id   AF-A0A2A7BHQ4-F1
#
_cell.length_a   1.000
_cell.length_b   1.000
_cell.length_c   1.000
_cell.angle_alpha   90.00
_cell.angle_beta   90.00
_cell.angle_gamma   90.00
#
_symmetry.space_group_name_H-M   'P 1'
#
loop_
_entity.id
_entity.type
_entity.pdbx_description
1 polymer ?
#
loop_
_entity_poly.entity_id
_entity_poly.type
_entity_poly.pdbx_seq_one_letter_code
_entity_poly.pdbx_strand_id
1 'polypeptide(L)'
;MGSVKNETVTVKDFFVKSSSGESQGLKRTTVTEVKVSDEIYQISRDERKTVNTKISDQLLSSKDSPVRTYRGTDVAKLDEKFKADPDLIVEMPFVGKGQRNANSEGWLRDSNYYWNEMLEKHPEAFSDFNKQIINGKIPRMKAPVNDEMFREKFPQYDFTGLRGTKLVHHHIGGGGQAVGVPMPLHPGFGGIHNVEKVIGAWGKDAEYAEMLQKFIEHHKLGGK
;
A
#
# COMPACT_ATOMS: atom_id res chain seq x y z
N MET A 1 16.71 -13.02 -35.99
CA MET A 1 16.17 -14.41 -35.91
C MET A 1 17.15 -15.24 -35.10
N GLY A 2 16.87 -15.48 -33.82
CA GLY A 2 17.68 -16.33 -32.95
C GLY A 2 16.91 -17.60 -32.60
N SER A 3 17.49 -18.77 -32.88
CA SER A 3 16.88 -20.09 -32.68
C SER A 3 16.84 -20.45 -31.19
N VAL A 4 15.65 -20.78 -30.68
CA VAL A 4 15.47 -21.34 -29.33
C VAL A 4 15.86 -22.82 -29.37
N LYS A 5 16.81 -23.24 -28.51
CA LYS A 5 17.12 -24.66 -28.29
C LYS A 5 16.22 -25.18 -27.19
N ASN A 6 15.46 -26.23 -27.49
CA ASN A 6 14.64 -26.94 -26.50
C ASN A 6 15.51 -27.99 -25.80
N GLU A 7 15.69 -27.87 -24.48
CA GLU A 7 16.23 -28.93 -23.65
C GLU A 7 15.11 -29.65 -22.91
N THR A 8 15.13 -30.98 -22.94
CA THR A 8 14.17 -31.84 -22.27
C THR A 8 14.62 -32.07 -20.83
N VAL A 9 13.84 -31.62 -19.85
CA VAL A 9 14.11 -31.88 -18.43
C VAL A 9 13.13 -32.95 -17.93
N THR A 10 13.66 -34.08 -17.48
CA THR A 10 12.88 -35.16 -16.87
C THR A 10 12.55 -34.80 -15.41
N VAL A 11 11.28 -34.55 -15.11
CA VAL A 11 10.83 -34.26 -13.73
C VAL A 11 10.67 -35.56 -12.96
N LYS A 12 11.31 -35.67 -11.78
CA LYS A 12 11.09 -36.76 -10.82
C LYS A 12 9.73 -36.60 -10.14
N ASP A 13 8.99 -37.69 -10.06
CA ASP A 13 7.64 -37.76 -9.50
C ASP A 13 7.58 -37.17 -8.08
N PHE A 14 6.70 -36.19 -7.85
CA PHE A 14 6.35 -35.71 -6.52
C PHE A 14 5.10 -36.45 -6.03
N PHE A 15 5.25 -37.17 -4.92
CA PHE A 15 4.18 -37.92 -4.27
C PHE A 15 3.33 -36.96 -3.41
N VAL A 16 2.10 -36.68 -3.80
CA VAL A 16 1.10 -36.05 -2.92
C VAL A 16 0.33 -37.16 -2.22
N LYS A 17 0.58 -37.37 -0.91
CA LYS A 17 -0.28 -38.24 -0.09
C LYS A 17 -1.58 -37.49 0.22
N SER A 18 -2.71 -37.98 -0.30
CA SER A 18 -4.04 -37.62 0.21
C SER A 18 -4.43 -38.54 1.36
N SER A 19 -5.08 -37.99 2.38
CA SER A 19 -5.56 -38.69 3.58
C SER A 19 -7.00 -39.18 3.44
N SER A 20 -7.35 -39.74 2.29
CA SER A 20 -8.65 -40.38 2.06
C SER A 20 -8.44 -41.51 1.06
N GLY A 21 -8.53 -42.75 1.55
CA GLY A 21 -8.31 -43.94 0.75
C GLY A 21 -9.38 -44.11 -0.31
N GLU A 22 -9.08 -43.69 -1.54
CA GLU A 22 -9.74 -44.13 -2.76
C GLU A 22 -8.74 -44.01 -3.93
N SER A 23 -8.44 -45.13 -4.59
CA SER A 23 -7.55 -45.18 -5.75
C SER A 23 -8.29 -44.72 -7.01
N GLN A 24 -7.91 -43.57 -7.55
CA GLN A 24 -8.36 -43.09 -8.86
C GLN A 24 -7.17 -42.99 -9.82
N GLY A 25 -7.39 -43.48 -11.05
CA GLY A 25 -6.37 -43.79 -12.04
C GLY A 25 -5.52 -42.62 -12.53
N LEU A 26 -4.31 -42.96 -12.96
CA LEU A 26 -3.28 -42.06 -13.46
C LEU A 26 -3.70 -41.40 -14.78
N LYS A 27 -4.21 -40.16 -14.74
CA LYS A 27 -4.32 -39.32 -15.95
C LYS A 27 -2.99 -38.62 -16.19
N ARG A 28 -2.27 -39.04 -17.24
CA ARG A 28 -1.13 -38.28 -17.80
C ARG A 28 -1.67 -37.06 -18.55
N THR A 29 -1.59 -35.90 -17.92
CA THR A 29 -1.71 -34.62 -18.60
C THR A 29 -0.31 -34.13 -18.93
N THR A 30 0.04 -34.09 -20.21
CA THR A 30 1.27 -33.45 -20.67
C THR A 30 1.09 -31.94 -20.54
N VAL A 31 1.62 -31.35 -19.48
CA VAL A 31 1.71 -29.89 -19.34
C VAL A 31 2.99 -29.45 -20.03
N THR A 32 2.87 -28.84 -21.20
CA THR A 32 3.97 -28.14 -21.85
C THR A 32 4.20 -26.86 -21.08
N GLU A 33 5.15 -26.89 -20.14
CA GLU A 33 5.60 -25.68 -19.46
C GLU A 33 6.43 -24.87 -20.47
N VAL A 34 5.81 -23.84 -21.04
CA VAL A 34 6.52 -22.84 -21.83
C VAL A 34 7.35 -22.04 -20.84
N LYS A 35 8.66 -22.30 -20.77
CA LYS A 35 9.61 -21.39 -20.11
C LYS A 35 9.63 -20.07 -20.89
N VAL A 36 8.70 -19.18 -20.54
CA VAL A 36 8.81 -17.78 -20.90
C VAL A 36 9.99 -17.27 -20.10
N SER A 37 11.10 -16.94 -20.78
CA SER A 37 12.29 -16.38 -20.14
C SER A 37 11.89 -15.21 -19.25
N ASP A 38 12.41 -15.15 -18.02
CA ASP A 38 12.13 -14.11 -17.03
C ASP A 38 12.27 -12.69 -17.62
N GLU A 39 13.16 -12.50 -18.60
CA GLU A 39 13.33 -11.24 -19.33
C GLU A 39 12.08 -10.83 -20.14
N ILE A 40 11.42 -11.74 -20.85
CA ILE A 40 10.21 -11.44 -21.64
C ILE A 40 9.02 -11.15 -20.72
N TYR A 41 8.93 -11.86 -19.58
CA TYR A 41 7.91 -11.62 -18.57
C TYR A 41 8.09 -10.24 -17.93
N GLN A 42 9.33 -9.84 -17.63
CA GLN A 42 9.66 -8.51 -17.09
C GLN A 42 9.44 -7.40 -18.12
N ILE A 43 9.85 -7.58 -19.38
CA ILE A 43 9.63 -6.60 -20.46
C ILE A 43 8.13 -6.34 -20.68
N SER A 44 7.29 -7.39 -20.73
CA SER A 44 5.84 -7.20 -20.90
C SER A 44 5.14 -6.59 -19.67
N ARG A 45 5.78 -6.66 -18.49
CA ARG A 45 5.30 -6.06 -17.23
C ARG A 45 5.76 -4.61 -17.11
N ASP A 46 6.96 -4.29 -17.58
CA ASP A 46 7.49 -2.93 -17.66
C ASP A 46 6.77 -2.10 -18.73
N GLU A 47 6.44 -2.70 -19.88
CA GLU A 47 5.58 -2.09 -20.91
C GLU A 47 4.12 -1.95 -20.45
N ARG A 48 3.62 -2.84 -19.57
CA ARG A 48 2.30 -2.68 -18.94
C ARG A 48 2.29 -1.68 -17.78
N LYS A 49 3.39 -1.56 -17.02
CA LYS A 49 3.61 -0.56 -15.95
C LYS A 49 3.72 0.87 -16.49
N THR A 50 4.24 1.04 -17.70
CA THR A 50 4.37 2.37 -18.31
C THR A 50 3.05 2.94 -18.84
N VAL A 51 2.04 2.09 -19.07
CA VAL A 51 0.78 2.49 -19.72
C VAL A 51 -0.40 2.65 -18.73
N ASN A 52 -0.33 2.10 -17.51
CA ASN A 52 -1.39 2.28 -16.53
C ASN A 52 -0.86 2.83 -15.20
N THR A 53 -1.45 3.96 -14.79
CA THR A 53 -1.37 4.66 -13.49
C THR A 53 -0.06 5.38 -13.15
N LYS A 54 0.40 6.31 -14.00
CA LYS A 54 1.06 7.50 -13.45
C LYS A 54 0.00 8.54 -13.16
N ILE A 55 -0.31 8.73 -11.88
CA ILE A 55 -1.06 9.90 -11.45
C ILE A 55 -0.17 11.09 -11.76
N SER A 56 -0.65 12.03 -12.57
CA SER A 56 0.21 13.08 -13.07
C SER A 56 0.69 13.95 -11.90
N ASP A 57 1.98 14.26 -11.89
CA ASP A 57 2.56 15.18 -10.90
C ASP A 57 1.81 16.52 -10.90
N GLN A 58 1.31 16.93 -12.07
CA GLN A 58 0.46 18.10 -12.21
C GLN A 58 -0.84 17.99 -11.39
N LEU A 59 -1.52 16.84 -11.39
CA LEU A 59 -2.72 16.63 -10.58
C LEU A 59 -2.38 16.65 -9.09
N LEU A 60 -1.32 15.95 -8.68
CA LEU A 60 -0.91 15.86 -7.28
C LEU A 60 -0.40 17.20 -6.71
N SER A 61 0.21 18.04 -7.54
CA SER A 61 0.64 19.40 -7.16
C SER A 61 -0.45 20.45 -7.30
N SER A 62 -1.57 20.13 -7.96
CA SER A 62 -2.63 21.10 -8.22
C SER A 62 -3.29 21.61 -6.93
N LYS A 63 -3.94 22.78 -7.02
CA LYS A 63 -4.75 23.32 -5.91
C LYS A 63 -5.89 22.39 -5.47
N ASP A 64 -6.35 21.55 -6.40
CA ASP A 64 -7.47 20.62 -6.21
C ASP A 64 -6.95 19.19 -5.94
N SER A 65 -5.67 19.04 -5.59
CA SER A 65 -5.08 17.74 -5.34
C SER A 65 -5.87 16.97 -4.27
N PRO A 66 -6.13 15.67 -4.50
CA PRO A 66 -6.74 14.79 -3.50
C PRO A 66 -5.83 14.60 -2.27
N VAL A 67 -4.51 14.75 -2.43
CA VAL A 67 -3.56 14.77 -1.31
C VAL A 67 -3.42 16.21 -0.83
N ARG A 68 -4.09 16.57 0.27
CA ARG A 68 -4.17 17.96 0.76
C ARG A 68 -2.80 18.58 0.98
N THR A 69 -1.89 17.84 1.57
CA THR A 69 -0.54 18.32 1.90
C THR A 69 0.35 18.49 0.65
N TYR A 70 -0.03 17.95 -0.51
CA TYR A 70 0.71 18.13 -1.76
C TYR A 70 0.24 19.36 -2.58
N ARG A 71 -0.85 20.01 -2.18
CA ARG A 71 -1.34 21.22 -2.88
C ARG A 71 -0.26 22.30 -2.92
N GLY A 72 0.13 22.69 -4.12
CA GLY A 72 1.19 23.68 -4.34
C GLY A 72 2.59 23.22 -3.88
N THR A 73 2.84 21.92 -3.74
CA THR A 73 4.21 21.38 -3.57
C THR A 73 4.77 20.91 -4.92
N ASP A 74 6.08 20.70 -4.98
CA ASP A 74 6.77 20.15 -6.14
C ASP A 74 6.92 18.62 -5.99
N VAL A 75 5.84 17.88 -6.23
CA VAL A 75 5.81 16.42 -6.07
C VAL A 75 6.68 15.68 -7.10
N ALA A 76 7.10 16.36 -8.18
CA ALA A 76 8.00 15.81 -9.18
C ALA A 76 9.39 15.47 -8.60
N LYS A 77 9.74 16.03 -7.43
CA LYS A 77 10.95 15.69 -6.66
C LYS A 77 10.86 14.35 -5.92
N LEU A 78 9.69 13.72 -5.85
CA LEU A 78 9.49 12.44 -5.20
C LEU A 78 9.72 11.29 -6.17
N ASP A 79 10.46 10.26 -5.74
CA ASP A 79 10.39 8.95 -6.41
C ASP A 79 8.95 8.44 -6.34
N GLU A 80 8.53 7.72 -7.38
CA GLU A 80 7.16 7.19 -7.51
C GLU A 80 6.69 6.41 -6.28
N LYS A 81 7.58 5.58 -5.69
CA LYS A 81 7.30 4.78 -4.49
C LYS A 81 6.97 5.62 -3.24
N PHE A 82 7.29 6.92 -3.24
CA PHE A 82 7.01 7.83 -2.14
C PHE A 82 5.81 8.74 -2.40
N LYS A 83 5.25 8.74 -3.60
CA LYS A 83 4.05 9.51 -3.89
C LYS A 83 2.83 8.79 -3.31
N ALA A 84 2.02 9.53 -2.57
CA ALA A 84 0.73 9.03 -2.12
C ALA A 84 -0.22 8.81 -3.31
N ASP A 85 -0.68 7.58 -3.48
CA ASP A 85 -1.79 7.27 -4.39
C ASP A 85 -3.12 7.72 -3.73
N PRO A 86 -3.95 8.55 -4.39
CA PRO A 86 -5.31 8.90 -3.98
C PRO A 86 -6.21 7.70 -3.64
N ASP A 87 -6.05 6.56 -4.30
CA ASP A 87 -6.80 5.34 -3.98
C ASP A 87 -6.39 4.77 -2.61
N LEU A 88 -5.15 5.01 -2.15
CA LEU A 88 -4.68 4.62 -0.82
C LEU A 88 -5.07 5.58 0.31
N ILE A 89 -5.62 6.75 -0.01
CA ILE A 89 -5.94 7.76 1.00
C ILE A 89 -7.13 7.32 1.85
N VAL A 90 -6.93 7.41 3.16
CA VAL A 90 -7.96 7.39 4.20
C VAL A 90 -7.86 8.67 5.02
N GLU A 91 -8.99 9.30 5.29
CA GLU A 91 -9.09 10.43 6.23
C GLU A 91 -9.10 9.90 7.66
N MET A 92 -8.02 10.12 8.40
CA MET A 92 -7.92 9.71 9.79
C MET A 92 -8.71 10.70 10.67
N PRO A 93 -9.60 10.24 11.57
CA PRO A 93 -10.42 11.14 12.39
C PRO A 93 -9.58 12.09 13.27
N PHE A 94 -10.01 13.34 13.38
CA PHE A 94 -9.45 14.26 14.37
C PHE A 94 -9.99 13.93 15.76
N VAL A 95 -9.10 13.59 16.70
CA VAL A 95 -9.46 13.23 18.08
C VAL A 95 -8.98 14.27 19.10
N GLY A 96 -8.20 15.25 18.66
CA GLY A 96 -7.66 16.32 19.48
C GLY A 96 -6.15 16.20 19.70
N LYS A 97 -5.50 17.35 19.81
CA LYS A 97 -4.06 17.44 20.09
C LYS A 97 -3.73 16.90 21.48
N GLY A 98 -2.58 16.24 21.59
CA GLY A 98 -2.08 15.65 22.84
C GLY A 98 -2.81 14.39 23.30
N GLN A 99 -3.78 13.86 22.53
CA GLN A 99 -4.43 12.58 22.86
C GLN A 99 -3.46 11.40 22.69
N ARG A 100 -3.56 10.40 23.57
CA ARG A 100 -2.64 9.24 23.61
C ARG A 100 -2.51 8.49 22.28
N ASN A 101 -3.60 8.39 21.54
CA ASN A 101 -3.68 7.66 20.27
C ASN A 101 -3.72 8.63 19.06
N ALA A 102 -3.18 9.85 19.20
CA ALA A 102 -3.12 10.82 18.12
C ALA A 102 -1.69 11.09 17.67
N ASN A 103 -1.55 11.62 16.46
CA ASN A 103 -0.31 12.24 16.01
C ASN A 103 -0.15 13.64 16.62
N SER A 104 0.96 14.31 16.32
CA SER A 104 1.26 15.63 16.89
C SER A 104 0.21 16.69 16.52
N GLU A 105 -0.47 16.53 15.40
CA GLU A 105 -1.54 17.43 14.97
C GLU A 105 -2.91 17.06 15.53
N GLY A 106 -3.08 15.89 16.13
CA GLY A 106 -4.34 15.47 16.77
C GLY A 106 -5.18 14.47 15.97
N TRP A 107 -4.63 13.90 14.89
CA TRP A 107 -5.30 12.89 14.06
C TRP A 107 -5.08 11.48 14.62
N LEU A 108 -6.10 10.62 14.55
CA LEU A 108 -6.10 9.26 15.08
C LEU A 108 -4.99 8.41 14.44
N ARG A 109 -4.15 7.81 15.29
CA ARG A 109 -3.09 6.86 14.92
C ARG A 109 -3.55 5.42 15.15
N ASP A 110 -4.53 4.99 14.38
CA ASP A 110 -5.09 3.64 14.47
C ASP A 110 -4.91 2.89 13.14
N SER A 111 -4.07 1.86 13.16
CA SER A 111 -3.81 1.06 11.97
C SER A 111 -4.99 0.18 11.58
N ASN A 112 -5.80 -0.27 12.55
CA ASN A 112 -6.96 -1.11 12.26
C ASN A 112 -8.05 -0.27 11.59
N TYR A 113 -8.25 0.96 12.07
CA TYR A 113 -9.13 1.92 11.39
C TYR A 113 -8.71 2.08 9.93
N TYR A 114 -7.44 2.41 9.67
CA TYR A 114 -6.93 2.57 8.30
C TYR A 114 -7.17 1.33 7.42
N TRP A 115 -6.83 0.13 7.91
CA TRP A 115 -6.96 -1.09 7.09
C TRP A 115 -8.40 -1.53 6.88
N ASN A 116 -9.31 -1.25 7.83
CA ASN A 116 -10.73 -1.52 7.65
C ASN A 116 -11.33 -0.61 6.56
N GLU A 117 -11.03 0.69 6.60
CA GLU A 117 -11.45 1.65 5.57
C GLU A 117 -10.91 1.23 4.18
N MET A 118 -9.64 0.83 4.11
CA MET A 118 -9.06 0.35 2.86
C MET A 118 -9.70 -0.95 2.35
N LEU A 119 -10.02 -1.89 3.24
CA LEU A 119 -10.68 -3.14 2.87
C LEU A 119 -12.11 -2.89 2.35
N GLU A 120 -12.81 -1.90 2.92
CA GLU A 120 -14.13 -1.49 2.44
C GLU A 120 -14.06 -0.79 1.08
N LYS A 121 -13.10 0.13 0.92
CA LYS A 121 -12.92 0.93 -0.32
C LYS A 121 -12.38 0.10 -1.49
N HIS A 122 -11.43 -0.79 -1.22
CA HIS A 122 -10.69 -1.55 -2.23
C HIS A 122 -10.55 -3.04 -1.85
N PRO A 123 -11.66 -3.79 -1.71
CA PRO A 123 -11.60 -5.22 -1.36
C PRO A 123 -10.85 -6.07 -2.39
N GLU A 124 -10.75 -5.60 -3.63
CA GLU A 124 -9.98 -6.21 -4.71
C GLU A 124 -8.46 -6.14 -4.51
N ALA A 125 -7.98 -5.18 -3.70
CA ALA A 125 -6.55 -5.01 -3.44
C ALA A 125 -5.99 -6.02 -2.43
N PHE A 126 -6.84 -6.83 -1.79
CA PHE A 126 -6.46 -7.68 -0.68
C PHE A 126 -6.73 -9.15 -0.96
N SER A 127 -5.67 -9.96 -0.89
CA SER A 127 -5.76 -11.42 -0.89
C SER A 127 -6.55 -11.93 0.30
N ASP A 128 -7.02 -13.17 0.22
CA ASP A 128 -7.69 -13.83 1.34
C ASP A 128 -6.81 -13.87 2.59
N PHE A 129 -5.48 -13.97 2.42
CA PHE A 129 -4.52 -13.91 3.51
C PHE A 129 -4.51 -12.52 4.16
N ASN A 130 -4.39 -11.46 3.37
CA ASN A 130 -4.45 -10.08 3.88
C ASN A 130 -5.82 -9.76 4.52
N LYS A 131 -6.92 -10.22 3.93
CA LYS A 131 -8.26 -10.11 4.50
C LYS A 131 -8.37 -10.79 5.86
N GLN A 132 -7.75 -11.96 6.04
CA GLN A 132 -7.72 -12.64 7.34
C GLN A 132 -6.92 -11.85 8.39
N ILE A 133 -5.82 -11.20 8.00
CA ILE A 133 -5.04 -10.35 8.91
C ILE A 133 -5.86 -9.14 9.34
N ILE A 134 -6.45 -8.41 8.38
CA ILE A 134 -7.23 -7.18 8.65
C ILE A 134 -8.42 -7.50 9.56
N ASN A 135 -9.12 -8.61 9.30
CA ASN A 135 -10.24 -9.08 10.13
C ASN A 135 -9.82 -9.74 11.45
N GLY A 136 -8.54 -9.67 11.85
CA GLY A 136 -8.05 -10.17 13.13
C GLY A 136 -8.03 -11.70 13.27
N LYS A 137 -8.23 -12.45 12.18
CA LYS A 137 -8.23 -13.92 12.17
C LYS A 137 -6.84 -14.52 12.34
N ILE A 138 -5.78 -13.72 12.18
CA ILE A 138 -4.37 -14.10 12.39
C ILE A 138 -3.78 -13.23 13.50
N PRO A 139 -3.97 -13.55 14.80
CA PRO A 139 -3.65 -12.64 15.91
C PRO A 139 -2.18 -12.22 16.03
N ARG A 140 -1.26 -12.99 15.45
CA ARG A 140 0.18 -12.68 15.45
C ARG A 140 0.56 -11.60 14.42
N MET A 141 -0.31 -11.30 13.47
CA MET A 141 -0.09 -10.30 12.43
C MET A 141 -1.05 -9.13 12.63
N LYS A 142 -0.50 -7.91 12.64
CA LYS A 142 -1.26 -6.68 12.92
C LYS A 142 -1.38 -5.76 11.70
N ALA A 143 -0.88 -6.18 10.55
CA ALA A 143 -1.01 -5.44 9.30
C ALA A 143 -0.84 -6.39 8.11
N PRO A 144 -1.51 -6.12 6.98
CA PRO A 144 -1.33 -6.86 5.75
C PRO A 144 0.10 -6.73 5.20
N VAL A 145 0.41 -7.52 4.19
CA VAL A 145 1.71 -7.53 3.49
C VAL A 145 1.54 -7.05 2.05
N ASN A 146 2.62 -6.51 1.49
CA ASN A 146 2.74 -6.07 0.10
C ASN A 146 2.81 -7.29 -0.85
N ASP A 147 1.77 -8.12 -0.87
CA ASP A 147 1.66 -9.32 -1.71
C ASP A 147 1.33 -8.98 -3.18
N GLU A 148 1.19 -9.99 -4.02
CA GLU A 148 0.97 -9.76 -5.45
C GLU A 148 -0.33 -9.01 -5.73
N MET A 149 -1.43 -9.35 -5.05
CA MET A 149 -2.73 -8.72 -5.24
C MET A 149 -2.71 -7.23 -4.87
N PHE A 150 -2.04 -6.88 -3.77
CA PHE A 150 -1.86 -5.48 -3.40
C PHE A 150 -1.04 -4.72 -4.44
N ARG A 151 0.00 -5.34 -5.00
CA ARG A 151 0.87 -4.74 -6.02
C ARG A 151 0.24 -4.65 -7.40
N GLU A 152 -0.72 -5.51 -7.71
CA GLU A 152 -1.52 -5.40 -8.94
C GLU A 152 -2.38 -4.14 -8.92
N LYS A 153 -2.98 -3.83 -7.76
CA LYS A 153 -3.73 -2.58 -7.57
C LYS A 153 -2.81 -1.36 -7.43
N PHE A 154 -1.70 -1.50 -6.71
CA PHE A 154 -0.76 -0.41 -6.39
C PHE A 154 0.65 -0.72 -6.92
N PRO A 155 0.87 -0.59 -8.25
CA PRO A 155 2.13 -0.99 -8.89
C PRO A 155 3.34 -0.16 -8.45
N GLN A 156 3.14 1.01 -7.83
CA GLN A 156 4.22 1.82 -7.22
C GLN A 156 4.96 1.10 -6.08
N TYR A 157 4.45 -0.04 -5.61
CA TYR A 157 5.12 -0.86 -4.59
C TYR A 157 5.66 -2.18 -5.15
N ASP A 158 5.61 -2.39 -6.46
CA ASP A 158 6.17 -3.56 -7.13
C ASP A 158 7.67 -3.41 -7.41
N PHE A 159 8.44 -3.31 -6.32
CA PHE A 159 9.90 -3.27 -6.31
C PHE A 159 10.45 -4.47 -5.53
N THR A 160 11.49 -5.14 -6.02
CA THR A 160 12.05 -6.37 -5.41
C THR A 160 12.30 -6.25 -3.90
N GLY A 161 12.82 -5.11 -3.42
CA GLY A 161 13.07 -4.89 -1.98
C GLY A 161 11.84 -4.58 -1.12
N LEU A 162 10.65 -4.43 -1.72
CA LEU A 162 9.40 -4.11 -1.04
C LEU A 162 8.41 -5.27 -1.05
N ARG A 163 8.55 -6.24 -1.98
CA ARG A 163 7.63 -7.37 -2.15
C ARG A 163 7.55 -8.22 -0.88
N GLY A 164 6.33 -8.56 -0.47
CA GLY A 164 6.06 -9.39 0.72
C GLY A 164 6.34 -8.72 2.06
N THR A 165 6.82 -7.46 2.07
CA THR A 165 7.07 -6.75 3.32
C THR A 165 5.77 -6.31 3.98
N LYS A 166 5.79 -6.15 5.30
CA LYS A 166 4.65 -5.63 6.06
C LYS A 166 4.27 -4.24 5.56
N LEU A 167 2.98 -3.97 5.42
CA LEU A 167 2.46 -2.63 5.16
C LEU A 167 2.20 -1.89 6.47
N VAL A 168 2.43 -0.58 6.47
CA VAL A 168 2.13 0.33 7.59
C VAL A 168 1.34 1.52 7.11
N HIS A 169 0.41 2.02 7.93
CA HIS A 169 -0.21 3.31 7.66
C HIS A 169 0.80 4.43 7.99
N HIS A 170 0.86 5.42 7.12
CA HIS A 170 1.72 6.58 7.21
C HIS A 170 0.87 7.83 7.04
N HIS A 171 0.99 8.79 7.96
CA HIS A 171 0.30 10.08 7.86
C HIS A 171 1.06 10.99 6.90
N ILE A 172 0.43 11.35 5.78
CA ILE A 172 1.04 12.16 4.72
C ILE A 172 1.36 13.55 5.28
N GLY A 173 2.63 13.94 5.27
CA GLY A 173 3.09 15.22 5.79
C GLY A 173 2.81 15.43 7.29
N GLY A 174 2.55 14.35 8.05
CA GLY A 174 2.13 14.42 9.45
C GLY A 174 0.67 14.86 9.66
N GLY A 175 -0.11 14.97 8.57
CA GLY A 175 -1.47 15.48 8.56
C GLY A 175 -2.57 14.46 8.87
N GLY A 176 -3.79 14.78 8.45
CA GLY A 176 -4.98 13.97 8.68
C GLY A 176 -5.19 12.85 7.67
N GLN A 177 -4.58 12.95 6.48
CA GLN A 177 -4.62 11.87 5.49
C GLN A 177 -3.54 10.83 5.77
N ALA A 178 -3.88 9.55 5.61
CA ALA A 178 -2.94 8.44 5.70
C ALA A 178 -2.96 7.54 4.47
N VAL A 179 -1.82 6.87 4.21
CA VAL A 179 -1.64 5.86 3.15
C VAL A 179 -0.89 4.65 3.68
N GLY A 180 -1.19 3.49 3.09
CA GLY A 180 -0.54 2.21 3.35
C GLY A 180 0.73 2.10 2.52
N VAL A 181 1.87 1.99 3.17
CA VAL A 181 3.19 1.91 2.52
C VAL A 181 3.94 0.65 2.98
N PRO A 182 4.77 0.03 2.12
CA PRO A 182 5.74 -0.97 2.53
C PRO A 182 6.66 -0.44 3.64
N MET A 183 6.80 -1.19 4.73
CA MET A 183 7.61 -0.82 5.91
C MET A 183 9.02 -0.29 5.59
N PRO A 184 9.77 -0.85 4.61
CA PRO A 184 11.09 -0.31 4.27
C PRO A 184 11.10 1.16 3.82
N LEU A 185 9.96 1.69 3.34
CA LEU A 185 9.82 3.11 2.98
C LEU A 185 9.55 4.01 4.20
N HIS A 186 9.24 3.43 5.36
CA HIS A 186 8.86 4.11 6.60
C HIS A 186 9.77 3.73 7.79
N PRO A 187 11.11 3.92 7.70
CA PRO A 187 12.03 3.61 8.78
C PRO A 187 11.98 4.70 9.88
N GLY A 188 11.13 4.50 10.89
CA GLY A 188 10.95 5.49 11.96
C GLY A 188 10.55 6.86 11.39
N PHE A 189 11.25 7.93 11.75
CA PHE A 189 11.05 9.29 11.21
C PHE A 189 11.85 9.60 9.93
N GLY A 190 12.47 8.59 9.31
CA GLY A 190 13.19 8.70 8.04
C GLY A 190 12.33 8.32 6.83
N GLY A 191 12.99 8.02 5.70
CA GLY A 191 12.35 7.57 4.46
C GLY A 191 11.32 8.57 3.94
N ILE A 192 10.06 8.12 3.82
CA ILE A 192 8.96 8.93 3.30
C ILE A 192 8.80 10.28 4.03
N HIS A 193 8.99 10.33 5.35
CA HIS A 193 8.89 11.59 6.09
C HIS A 193 9.94 12.63 5.67
N ASN A 194 11.15 12.19 5.26
CA ASN A 194 12.20 13.10 4.84
C ASN A 194 11.91 13.71 3.46
N VAL A 195 11.41 12.89 2.54
CA VAL A 195 11.09 13.39 1.18
C VAL A 195 9.87 14.31 1.21
N GLU A 196 8.90 14.08 2.10
CA GLU A 196 7.78 15.00 2.32
C GLU A 196 8.22 16.35 2.88
N LYS A 197 9.20 16.37 3.77
CA LYS A 197 9.81 17.62 4.26
C LYS A 197 10.51 18.38 3.14
N VAL A 198 11.22 17.68 2.24
CA VAL A 198 11.93 18.29 1.10
C VAL A 198 10.97 19.02 0.17
N ILE A 199 9.77 18.49 -0.05
CA ILE A 199 8.76 19.13 -0.90
C ILE A 199 7.87 20.14 -0.13
N GLY A 200 8.11 20.34 1.16
CA GLY A 200 7.32 21.24 2.01
C GLY A 200 5.89 20.76 2.27
N ALA A 201 5.63 19.45 2.20
CA ALA A 201 4.33 18.86 2.54
C ALA A 201 4.11 18.78 4.05
N TRP A 202 5.18 18.68 4.83
CA TRP A 202 5.11 18.52 6.28
C TRP A 202 4.42 19.70 6.97
N GLY A 203 3.42 19.41 7.80
CA GLY A 203 2.72 20.42 8.59
C GLY A 203 1.70 21.25 7.82
N LYS A 204 1.47 20.98 6.53
CA LYS A 204 0.49 21.75 5.73
C LYS A 204 -0.97 21.54 6.17
N ASP A 205 -1.27 20.47 6.88
CA ASP A 205 -2.60 20.21 7.43
C ASP A 205 -2.82 20.87 8.82
N ALA A 206 -1.79 21.53 9.38
CA ALA A 206 -1.84 22.10 10.73
C ALA A 206 -2.94 23.15 10.91
N GLU A 207 -3.25 23.95 9.89
CA GLU A 207 -4.32 24.96 9.95
C GLU A 207 -5.68 24.31 10.25
N TYR A 208 -6.03 23.22 9.56
CA TYR A 208 -7.26 22.47 9.83
C TYR A 208 -7.25 21.89 11.24
N ALA A 209 -6.12 21.34 11.67
CA ALA A 209 -5.96 20.80 13.01
C ALA A 209 -6.15 21.88 14.10
N GLU A 210 -5.66 23.11 13.90
CA GLU A 210 -5.89 24.22 14.83
C GLU A 210 -7.37 24.63 14.88
N MET A 211 -8.04 24.69 13.73
CA MET A 211 -9.47 25.02 13.67
C MET A 211 -10.33 23.97 14.39
N LEU A 212 -10.06 22.69 14.15
CA LEU A 212 -10.77 21.58 14.80
C LEU A 212 -10.48 21.52 16.31
N GLN A 213 -9.25 21.82 16.72
CA GLN A 213 -8.90 21.91 18.14
C GLN A 213 -9.73 22.98 18.84
N LYS A 214 -9.79 24.19 18.28
CA LYS A 214 -10.63 25.29 18.81
C LYS A 214 -12.10 24.89 18.87
N PHE A 215 -12.60 24.22 17.83
CA PHE A 215 -13.99 23.75 17.80
C PHE A 215 -14.27 22.81 18.98
N ILE A 216 -13.43 21.80 19.21
CA ILE A 216 -13.61 20.84 20.32
C ILE A 216 -13.50 21.54 21.68
N GLU A 217 -12.57 22.48 21.85
CA GLU A 217 -12.39 23.22 23.12
C GLU A 217 -13.61 24.09 23.43
N HIS A 218 -14.13 24.82 22.45
CA HIS A 218 -15.34 25.63 22.64
C HIS A 218 -16.58 24.78 22.97
N HIS A 219 -16.72 23.60 22.35
CA HIS A 219 -17.88 22.72 22.61
C HIS A 219 -17.74 21.90 23.89
N LYS A 220 -16.51 21.66 24.38
CA LYS A 220 -16.29 21.11 25.73
C LYS A 220 -16.64 22.11 26.84
N LEU A 221 -16.54 23.41 26.57
CA LEU A 221 -16.83 24.48 27.53
C LEU A 221 -18.31 24.91 27.56
N GLY A 222 -19.08 24.62 26.51
CA GLY A 222 -20.51 24.95 26.40
C GLY A 222 -21.48 23.88 26.90
N GLY A 223 -20.98 22.76 27.43
CA GLY A 223 -21.78 21.63 27.93
C GLY A 223 -22.07 21.66 29.44
N LYS A 224 -22.20 22.85 30.03
CA LYS A 224 -22.65 23.04 31.42
C LYS A 224 -23.99 23.74 31.45
#